data_AF-A0A3D0YW84-F1
#
_entry.id   AF-A0A3D0YW84-F1
#
_cell.length_a   1.000
_cell.length_b   1.000
_cell.length_c   1.000
_cell.angle_alpha   90.00
_cell.angle_beta   90.00
_cell.angle_gamma   90.00
#
_symmetry.space_group_name_H-M   'P 1'
#
loop_
_entity.id
_entity.type
_entity.pdbx_description
1 polymer ?
#
loop_
_entity_poly.entity_id
_entity_poly.type
_entity_poly.pdbx_seq_one_letter_code
_entity_poly.pdbx_strand_id
1 'polypeptide(L)'
;MTKKLFFLFAVAVIAVLGWWVWTRSAGDSRLPEIETSLPAGVFATAPAIDLEDVTEGDGDGEAWLTIVKGVEYHKVEAHSLPALAGGYFYEGWLVNPKSAEFFSTGKMRDLGAGEFYLEYQTTNYKDGYTKVVITLEPNDSDPSPAAHILEGEF
;
A
#
# COMPACT_ATOMS: atom_id res chain seq x y z
N MET A 1 -20.97 -27.67 75.50
CA MET A 1 -19.75 -28.33 74.99
C MET A 1 -20.16 -29.19 73.79
N THR A 2 -19.71 -28.76 72.61
CA THR A 2 -19.44 -29.54 71.37
C THR A 2 -20.50 -30.43 70.68
N LYS A 3 -21.12 -29.81 69.66
CA LYS A 3 -21.30 -30.23 68.24
C LYS A 3 -21.79 -31.66 67.91
N LYS A 4 -23.07 -31.73 67.52
CA LYS A 4 -23.71 -32.75 66.64
C LYS A 4 -23.18 -32.58 65.20
N LEU A 5 -22.64 -33.64 64.61
CA LEU A 5 -23.30 -34.63 63.73
C LEU A 5 -23.45 -34.15 62.27
N PHE A 6 -22.73 -34.86 61.40
CA PHE A 6 -22.69 -34.76 59.94
C PHE A 6 -24.07 -34.75 59.30
N PHE A 7 -24.24 -33.94 58.24
CA PHE A 7 -25.24 -34.16 57.20
C PHE A 7 -24.66 -33.80 55.83
N LEU A 8 -24.43 -34.84 55.03
CA LEU A 8 -24.45 -34.79 53.57
C LEU A 8 -25.91 -35.00 53.16
N PHE A 9 -26.46 -34.17 52.27
CA PHE A 9 -27.29 -34.58 51.13
C PHE A 9 -27.61 -33.36 50.25
N ALA A 10 -27.72 -33.63 48.96
CA ALA A 10 -27.69 -32.69 47.85
C ALA A 10 -29.08 -32.25 47.34
N VAL A 11 -29.05 -31.32 46.38
CA VAL A 11 -30.00 -31.09 45.25
C VAL A 11 -31.02 -29.92 45.38
N ALA A 12 -30.61 -28.81 44.74
CA ALA A 12 -31.30 -28.00 43.71
C ALA A 12 -32.52 -27.10 43.99
N VAL A 13 -32.70 -26.19 43.01
CA VAL A 13 -33.84 -25.29 42.66
C VAL A 13 -33.75 -23.92 43.40
N ILE A 14 -33.70 -22.71 42.81
CA ILE A 14 -34.34 -22.12 41.61
C ILE A 14 -33.50 -20.95 41.05
N ALA A 15 -33.54 -20.82 39.73
CA ALA A 15 -33.09 -19.73 38.90
C ALA A 15 -33.57 -18.33 39.30
N VAL A 16 -32.62 -17.42 39.53
CA VAL A 16 -32.65 -16.00 39.13
C VAL A 16 -31.17 -15.60 38.97
N LEU A 17 -30.84 -14.68 38.07
CA LEU A 17 -29.49 -14.16 37.72
C LEU A 17 -28.84 -14.75 36.46
N GLY A 18 -29.63 -15.40 35.59
CA GLY A 18 -29.35 -15.39 34.17
C GLY A 18 -29.79 -14.05 33.57
N TRP A 19 -28.93 -13.02 33.62
CA TRP A 19 -29.01 -11.85 32.72
C TRP A 19 -27.85 -10.85 32.78
N TRP A 20 -26.62 -11.27 33.14
CA TRP A 20 -25.48 -10.33 33.09
C TRP A 20 -24.11 -10.97 32.83
N VAL A 21 -24.05 -12.13 32.17
CA VAL A 21 -22.76 -12.74 31.73
C VAL A 21 -22.92 -13.44 30.39
N TRP A 22 -23.48 -12.76 29.39
CA TRP A 22 -23.45 -13.22 27.99
C TRP A 22 -22.98 -12.11 27.06
N THR A 23 -21.79 -11.58 27.32
CA THR A 23 -20.98 -10.84 26.34
C THR A 23 -19.49 -10.95 26.70
N ARG A 24 -19.00 -12.19 26.90
CA ARG A 24 -17.58 -12.41 26.67
C ARG A 24 -17.39 -12.54 25.18
N SER A 25 -17.10 -11.39 24.58
CA SER A 25 -16.45 -11.18 23.29
C SER A 25 -15.75 -12.46 22.82
N ALA A 26 -16.44 -13.21 21.96
CA ALA A 26 -15.77 -14.13 21.06
C ALA A 26 -14.85 -13.25 20.22
N GLY A 27 -13.54 -13.50 20.33
CA GLY A 27 -12.52 -12.75 19.64
C GLY A 27 -12.88 -12.59 18.18
N ASP A 28 -13.23 -11.37 17.81
CA ASP A 28 -13.39 -10.98 16.43
C ASP A 28 -11.99 -11.00 15.79
N SER A 29 -11.64 -12.17 15.28
CA SER A 29 -10.39 -12.42 14.55
C SER A 29 -10.55 -12.08 13.07
N ARG A 30 -11.48 -11.17 12.73
CA ARG A 30 -11.49 -10.56 11.41
C ARG A 30 -10.26 -9.68 11.32
N LEU A 31 -9.22 -10.23 10.70
CA LEU A 31 -8.17 -9.42 10.08
C LEU A 31 -8.87 -8.28 9.32
N PRO A 32 -8.41 -7.02 9.45
CA PRO A 32 -9.06 -5.91 8.78
C PRO A 32 -9.22 -6.30 7.32
N GLU A 33 -10.49 -6.30 6.88
CA GLU A 33 -10.84 -6.41 5.48
C GLU A 33 -10.05 -5.29 4.80
N ILE A 34 -8.98 -5.65 4.10
CA ILE A 34 -8.23 -4.70 3.29
C ILE A 34 -9.25 -4.23 2.28
N GLU A 35 -9.80 -3.03 2.46
CA GLU A 35 -10.70 -2.43 1.49
C GLU A 35 -9.96 -2.40 0.15
N THR A 36 -10.34 -3.31 -0.74
CA THR A 36 -9.67 -3.54 -2.03
C THR A 36 -9.85 -2.36 -3.00
N SER A 37 -10.60 -1.34 -2.59
CA SER A 37 -10.73 -0.08 -3.29
C SER A 37 -10.04 1.01 -2.47
N LEU A 38 -9.11 1.74 -3.08
CA LEU A 38 -8.59 3.00 -2.56
C LEU A 38 -9.73 3.81 -1.94
N PRO A 39 -9.59 4.30 -0.69
CA PRO A 39 -10.59 5.17 -0.12
C PRO A 39 -10.84 6.33 -1.08
N ALA A 40 -12.11 6.59 -1.40
CA ALA A 40 -12.47 7.63 -2.36
C ALA A 40 -11.82 8.96 -1.93
N GLY A 41 -11.05 9.57 -2.83
CA GLY A 41 -10.38 10.85 -2.59
C GLY A 41 -9.03 10.79 -1.86
N VAL A 42 -8.39 9.62 -1.71
CA VAL A 42 -7.03 9.51 -1.14
C VAL A 42 -6.05 10.51 -1.77
N PHE A 43 -6.07 10.62 -3.11
CA PHE A 43 -5.18 11.52 -3.83
C PHE A 43 -5.69 12.96 -3.96
N ALA A 44 -6.94 13.25 -3.56
CA ALA A 44 -7.52 14.59 -3.73
C ALA A 44 -6.81 15.69 -2.89
N THR A 45 -6.04 15.27 -1.87
CA THR A 45 -5.25 16.17 -1.01
C THR A 45 -3.82 15.69 -0.82
N ALA A 46 -3.41 14.64 -1.57
CA ALA A 46 -2.05 14.12 -1.47
C ALA A 46 -1.06 15.14 -2.06
N PRO A 47 0.14 15.26 -1.48
CA PRO A 47 1.25 15.92 -2.16
C PRO A 47 1.44 15.33 -3.55
N ALA A 48 1.70 16.20 -4.51
CA ALA A 48 2.00 15.85 -5.88
C ALA A 48 3.29 16.52 -6.31
N ILE A 49 4.03 15.87 -7.18
CA ILE A 49 5.24 16.38 -7.80
C ILE A 49 5.14 16.22 -9.30
N ASP A 50 5.72 17.16 -10.03
CA ASP A 50 5.97 17.00 -11.46
C ASP A 50 7.15 16.04 -11.66
N LEU A 51 7.05 15.19 -12.67
CA LEU A 51 8.13 14.34 -13.16
C LEU A 51 8.64 14.91 -14.49
N GLU A 52 9.94 15.15 -14.58
CA GLU A 52 10.57 15.72 -15.76
C GLU A 52 11.35 14.64 -16.52
N ASP A 53 11.34 14.71 -17.86
CA ASP A 53 12.21 13.91 -18.72
C ASP A 53 13.68 14.20 -18.40
N VAL A 54 14.44 13.16 -18.07
CA VAL A 54 15.90 13.25 -17.80
C VAL A 54 16.75 12.76 -18.96
N THR A 55 16.12 12.54 -20.11
CA THR A 55 16.76 12.14 -21.36
C THR A 55 16.85 13.38 -22.26
N GLU A 56 16.38 13.28 -23.49
CA GLU A 56 16.17 14.40 -24.41
C GLU A 56 14.77 14.29 -25.06
N GLY A 57 13.85 13.62 -24.36
CA GLY A 57 12.49 13.36 -24.79
C GLY A 57 11.53 14.48 -24.40
N ASP A 58 10.25 14.27 -24.72
CA ASP A 58 9.14 15.17 -24.38
C ASP A 58 8.25 14.58 -23.27
N GLY A 59 8.72 13.55 -22.56
CA GLY A 59 7.94 12.86 -21.52
C GLY A 59 7.72 13.75 -20.31
N ASP A 60 6.57 13.60 -19.67
CA ASP A 60 6.27 14.28 -18.41
C ASP A 60 5.33 13.43 -17.55
N GLY A 61 5.10 13.83 -16.31
CA GLY A 61 4.12 13.17 -15.47
C GLY A 61 3.88 13.86 -14.15
N GLU A 62 2.96 13.30 -13.38
CA GLU A 62 2.69 13.70 -12.01
C GLU A 62 2.73 12.44 -11.13
N ALA A 63 3.37 12.56 -9.96
CA ALA A 63 3.40 11.50 -8.97
C ALA A 63 2.84 11.96 -7.64
N TRP A 64 2.08 11.08 -7.00
CA TRP A 64 1.49 11.30 -5.69
C TRP A 64 2.01 10.25 -4.71
N LEU A 65 2.24 10.69 -3.48
CA LEU A 65 2.60 9.82 -2.36
C LEU A 65 1.89 10.29 -1.10
N THR A 66 1.16 9.40 -0.44
CA THR A 66 0.43 9.73 0.79
C THR A 66 0.27 8.52 1.70
N ILE A 67 0.11 8.76 3.00
CA ILE A 67 -0.15 7.73 3.98
C ILE A 67 -1.51 7.98 4.63
N VAL A 68 -2.44 7.03 4.46
CA VAL A 68 -3.78 7.10 5.05
C VAL A 68 -4.03 5.86 5.89
N LYS A 69 -4.29 6.05 7.19
CA LYS A 69 -4.54 4.98 8.17
C LYS A 69 -3.44 3.88 8.19
N GLY A 70 -2.18 4.28 8.00
CA GLY A 70 -1.03 3.37 8.02
C GLY A 70 -0.81 2.59 6.72
N VAL A 71 -1.50 2.95 5.64
CA VAL A 71 -1.25 2.45 4.28
C VAL A 71 -0.64 3.58 3.47
N GLU A 72 0.53 3.34 2.89
CA GLU A 72 1.15 4.20 1.89
C GLU A 72 0.54 3.91 0.52
N TYR A 73 0.17 4.98 -0.19
CA TYR A 73 -0.39 4.96 -1.52
C TYR A 73 0.51 5.80 -2.43
N HIS A 74 0.89 5.20 -3.55
CA HIS A 74 1.67 5.84 -4.58
C HIS A 74 0.92 5.72 -5.91
N LYS A 75 0.84 6.84 -6.65
CA LYS A 75 0.24 6.89 -7.98
C LYS A 75 1.17 7.65 -8.90
N VAL A 76 1.24 7.22 -10.16
CA VAL A 76 1.91 7.95 -11.23
C VAL A 76 0.99 8.00 -12.44
N GLU A 77 0.88 9.19 -13.02
CA GLU A 77 0.33 9.43 -14.35
C GLU A 77 1.48 10.00 -15.18
N ALA A 78 1.84 9.32 -16.27
CA ALA A 78 2.90 9.75 -17.17
C ALA A 78 2.35 9.92 -18.58
N HIS A 79 2.83 10.95 -19.26
CA HIS A 79 2.33 11.45 -20.52
C HIS A 79 3.47 11.54 -21.54
N SER A 80 3.10 11.54 -22.82
CA SER A 80 4.03 11.76 -23.93
C SER A 80 5.22 10.78 -23.97
N LEU A 81 5.12 9.62 -23.32
CA LEU A 81 6.21 8.66 -23.29
C LEU A 81 6.37 7.97 -24.66
N PRO A 82 7.63 7.68 -25.09
CA PRO A 82 7.88 6.96 -26.33
C PRO A 82 7.17 5.60 -26.39
N ALA A 83 6.73 5.21 -27.59
CA ALA A 83 6.16 3.89 -27.82
C ALA A 83 7.18 2.79 -27.50
N LEU A 84 6.73 1.76 -26.77
CA LEU A 84 7.59 0.67 -26.33
C LEU A 84 7.97 -0.26 -27.49
N ALA A 85 9.26 -0.57 -27.58
CA ALA A 85 9.71 -1.69 -28.39
C ALA A 85 9.25 -3.03 -27.77
N GLY A 86 9.08 -4.06 -28.62
CA GLY A 86 8.71 -5.39 -28.14
C GLY A 86 9.70 -5.92 -27.10
N GLY A 87 9.20 -6.34 -25.94
CA GLY A 87 10.03 -6.85 -24.84
C GLY A 87 10.43 -5.80 -23.80
N TYR A 88 9.99 -4.54 -23.93
CA TYR A 88 10.23 -3.49 -22.94
C TYR A 88 8.96 -3.07 -22.20
N PHE A 89 9.12 -2.41 -21.06
CA PHE A 89 8.04 -1.78 -20.31
C PHE A 89 8.53 -0.61 -19.47
N TYR A 90 7.62 0.26 -19.04
CA TYR A 90 7.93 1.25 -18.01
C TYR A 90 7.67 0.70 -16.61
N GLU A 91 8.53 1.04 -15.65
CA GLU A 91 8.43 0.68 -14.24
C GLU A 91 8.56 1.91 -13.35
N GLY A 92 7.77 1.95 -12.28
CA GLY A 92 7.89 3.00 -11.25
C GLY A 92 8.76 2.56 -10.09
N TRP A 93 9.51 3.52 -9.56
CA TRP A 93 10.41 3.34 -8.42
C TRP A 93 10.23 4.48 -7.42
N LEU A 94 10.17 4.11 -6.14
CA LEU A 94 10.49 5.01 -5.05
C LEU A 94 11.99 4.88 -4.76
N VAL A 95 12.66 6.01 -4.52
CA VAL A 95 14.11 6.07 -4.32
C VAL A 95 14.42 6.84 -3.05
N ASN A 96 15.32 6.28 -2.23
CA ASN A 96 15.89 6.99 -1.09
C ASN A 96 17.13 7.78 -1.54
N PRO A 97 17.08 9.12 -1.63
CA PRO A 97 18.18 9.91 -2.19
C PRO A 97 19.44 9.87 -1.32
N LYS A 98 19.35 9.48 -0.04
CA LYS A 98 20.51 9.39 0.86
C LYS A 98 21.27 8.07 0.69
N SER A 99 20.57 6.95 0.51
CA SER A 99 21.19 5.63 0.33
C SER A 99 21.34 5.23 -1.14
N ALA A 100 20.68 5.94 -2.06
CA ALA A 100 20.52 5.57 -3.46
C ALA A 100 19.85 4.19 -3.65
N GLU A 101 19.06 3.76 -2.68
CA GLU A 101 18.29 2.51 -2.76
C GLU A 101 17.00 2.71 -3.55
N PHE A 102 16.73 1.76 -4.44
CA PHE A 102 15.54 1.72 -5.27
C PHE A 102 14.54 0.72 -4.72
N PHE A 103 13.27 1.09 -4.74
CA PHE A 103 12.16 0.23 -4.38
C PHE A 103 11.12 0.26 -5.49
N SER A 104 10.98 -0.86 -6.19
CA SER A 104 9.99 -1.00 -7.25
C SER A 104 8.57 -0.86 -6.69
N THR A 105 7.78 0.01 -7.32
CA THR A 105 6.34 0.13 -7.11
C THR A 105 5.55 -0.56 -8.23
N GLY A 106 6.26 -1.11 -9.23
CA GLY A 106 5.75 -2.07 -10.19
C GLY A 106 5.68 -1.55 -11.63
N LYS A 107 5.39 -2.48 -12.54
CA LYS A 107 5.20 -2.20 -13.96
C LYS A 107 4.00 -1.29 -14.20
N MET A 108 4.22 -0.23 -14.98
CA MET A 108 3.17 0.69 -15.39
C MET A 108 2.23 0.05 -16.41
N ARG A 109 0.95 0.43 -16.34
CA ARG A 109 -0.07 0.06 -17.30
C ARG A 109 -0.06 1.04 -18.47
N ASP A 110 0.13 0.51 -19.67
CA ASP A 110 -0.03 1.25 -20.93
C ASP A 110 -1.52 1.55 -21.18
N LEU A 111 -1.87 2.82 -21.30
CA LEU A 111 -3.21 3.29 -21.62
C LEU A 111 -3.36 3.68 -23.10
N GLY A 112 -2.27 3.61 -23.88
CA GLY A 112 -2.17 4.01 -25.28
C GLY A 112 -1.75 5.47 -25.47
N ALA A 113 -1.29 5.81 -26.68
CA ALA A 113 -0.93 7.17 -27.08
C ALA A 113 0.14 7.86 -26.20
N GLY A 114 1.05 7.10 -25.59
CA GLY A 114 2.11 7.63 -24.72
C GLY A 114 1.68 7.82 -23.26
N GLU A 115 0.47 7.39 -22.91
CA GLU A 115 -0.10 7.50 -21.57
C GLU A 115 0.18 6.23 -20.76
N PHE A 116 0.77 6.41 -19.57
CA PHE A 116 1.08 5.33 -18.65
C PHE A 116 0.61 5.62 -17.24
N TYR A 117 0.24 4.55 -16.53
CA TYR A 117 -0.39 4.65 -15.23
C TYR A 117 0.14 3.63 -14.24
N LEU A 118 0.39 4.06 -13.01
CA LEU A 118 0.76 3.19 -11.90
C LEU A 118 -0.06 3.52 -10.66
N GLU A 119 -0.50 2.47 -9.97
CA GLU A 119 -1.00 2.55 -8.59
C GLU A 119 -0.32 1.47 -7.76
N TYR A 120 0.19 1.87 -6.61
CA TYR A 120 0.85 1.00 -5.66
C TYR A 120 0.36 1.31 -4.25
N GLN A 121 0.20 0.28 -3.43
CA GLN A 121 -0.15 0.42 -2.03
C GLN A 121 0.58 -0.57 -1.15
N THR A 122 0.97 -0.14 0.05
CA THR A 122 1.67 -0.99 1.02
C THR A 122 1.39 -0.58 2.45
N THR A 123 1.43 -1.54 3.37
CA THR A 123 1.47 -1.27 4.83
C THR A 123 2.90 -1.17 5.35
N ASN A 124 3.89 -1.50 4.51
CA ASN A 124 5.31 -1.40 4.81
C ASN A 124 5.89 -0.15 4.12
N TYR A 125 5.41 1.01 4.54
CA TYR A 125 5.80 2.31 3.98
C TYR A 125 7.30 2.55 4.08
N LYS A 126 7.84 3.33 3.15
CA LYS A 126 9.28 3.47 2.94
C LYS A 126 9.77 4.85 3.37
N ASP A 127 10.08 4.98 4.67
CA ASP A 127 10.58 6.25 5.21
C ASP A 127 11.88 6.71 4.49
N GLY A 128 11.92 8.00 4.15
CA GLY A 128 13.03 8.60 3.41
C GLY A 128 13.07 8.31 1.92
N TYR A 129 12.10 7.59 1.35
CA TYR A 129 11.99 7.41 -0.10
C TYR A 129 11.17 8.56 -0.70
N THR A 130 11.83 9.69 -0.95
CA THR A 130 11.19 10.94 -1.39
C THR A 130 11.33 11.20 -2.88
N LYS A 131 12.10 10.40 -3.61
CA LYS A 131 12.29 10.55 -5.05
C LYS A 131 11.49 9.49 -5.82
N VAL A 132 10.89 9.88 -6.94
CA VAL A 132 10.22 9.00 -7.89
C VAL A 132 11.07 8.92 -9.15
N VAL A 133 11.23 7.71 -9.69
CA VAL A 133 11.89 7.46 -10.97
C VAL A 133 11.01 6.55 -11.81
N ILE A 134 10.84 6.89 -13.08
CA ILE A 134 10.25 6.00 -14.09
C ILE A 134 11.37 5.52 -14.99
N THR A 135 11.47 4.21 -15.17
CA THR A 135 12.50 3.60 -16.00
C THR A 135 11.92 2.86 -17.19
N LEU A 136 12.70 2.72 -18.26
CA LEU A 136 12.45 1.82 -19.38
C LEU A 136 13.21 0.50 -19.15
N GLU A 137 12.47 -0.55 -18.84
CA GLU A 137 12.98 -1.85 -18.42
C GLU A 137 12.91 -2.90 -19.55
N PRO A 138 13.96 -3.70 -19.76
CA PRO A 138 13.87 -4.92 -20.54
C PRO A 138 13.13 -6.02 -19.75
N ASN A 139 12.39 -6.88 -20.46
CA ASN A 139 11.77 -8.06 -19.85
C ASN A 139 12.76 -9.23 -19.78
N ASP A 140 13.78 -9.12 -18.92
CA ASP A 140 14.91 -10.06 -18.83
C ASP A 140 15.14 -10.67 -17.43
N SER A 141 14.30 -10.35 -16.46
CA SER A 141 14.37 -10.80 -15.05
C SER A 141 15.45 -10.15 -14.18
N ASP A 142 16.17 -9.13 -14.67
CA ASP A 142 17.00 -8.28 -13.80
C ASP A 142 16.09 -7.40 -12.91
N PRO A 143 16.23 -7.45 -11.57
CA PRO A 143 15.44 -6.60 -10.67
C PRO A 143 16.04 -5.20 -10.49
N SER A 144 17.16 -4.88 -11.14
CA SER A 144 17.82 -3.57 -11.01
C SER A 144 17.17 -2.55 -11.96
N PRO A 145 17.06 -1.26 -11.58
CA PRO A 145 16.56 -0.24 -12.48
C PRO A 145 17.45 -0.11 -13.72
N ALA A 146 16.85 -0.06 -14.90
CA ALA A 146 17.53 0.14 -16.17
C ALA A 146 17.65 1.64 -16.54
N ALA A 147 17.11 2.04 -17.69
CA ALA A 147 17.27 3.41 -18.18
C ALA A 147 16.24 4.35 -17.53
N HIS A 148 16.71 5.41 -16.88
CA HIS A 148 15.83 6.43 -16.29
C HIS A 148 15.22 7.30 -17.39
N ILE A 149 13.93 7.57 -17.28
CA ILE A 149 13.13 8.31 -18.26
C ILE A 149 12.57 9.58 -17.63
N LEU A 150 11.83 9.42 -16.53
CA LEU A 150 11.29 10.55 -15.76
C LEU A 150 11.80 10.52 -14.32
N GLU A 151 12.04 11.70 -13.74
CA GLU A 151 12.39 11.84 -12.32
C GLU A 151 11.69 13.02 -11.65
N GLY A 152 11.43 12.91 -10.35
CA GLY A 152 10.97 14.02 -9.51
C GLY A 152 11.14 13.70 -8.03
N GLU A 153 11.08 14.71 -7.16
CA GLU A 153 11.29 14.56 -5.71
C GLU A 153 10.29 15.40 -4.89
N PHE A 154 9.74 14.80 -3.82
CA PHE A 154 8.78 15.41 -2.87
C PHE A 154 9.43 16.39 -1.88
#